data_AF-A0AAW1B765-F1
#
_entry.id   AF-A0AAW1B765-F1
#
_cell.length_a   1.000
_cell.length_b   1.000
_cell.length_c   1.000
_cell.angle_alpha   90.00
_cell.angle_beta   90.00
_cell.angle_gamma   90.00
#
_symmetry.space_group_name_H-M   'P 1'
#
loop_
_entity.id
_entity.type
_entity.pdbx_description
1 polymer ?
#
loop_
_entity_poly.entity_id
_entity_poly.type
_entity_poly.pdbx_seq_one_letter_code
_entity_poly.pdbx_strand_id
1 'polypeptide(L)'
;MSVFIVELDDSEPSVYQLKSQNEESNVAACLITDYSPNPIDVNSESVNGSTVVVKDGNNKDSASLGVVTWGKNDDQFHCSATYKGTPYEAETQGDDTCSKNTPSGTPAFETDERLNLLSLTVLGLRIIFFKSVALNLILTYWAWSR
;
A
#
# COMPACT_ATOMS: atom_id res chain seq x y z
N MET A 1 14.00 11.82 31.87
CA MET A 1 13.55 10.84 30.85
C MET A 1 12.17 11.27 30.42
N SER A 2 12.07 12.10 29.39
CA SER A 2 10.79 12.63 28.93
C SER A 2 10.09 11.52 28.14
N VAL A 3 9.04 10.95 28.74
CA VAL A 3 8.12 10.08 28.01
C VAL A 3 7.39 11.00 27.03
N PHE A 4 7.73 10.91 25.75
CA PHE A 4 6.96 11.54 24.69
C PHE A 4 5.62 10.81 24.64
N ILE A 5 4.62 11.34 25.34
CA ILE A 5 3.23 10.96 25.14
C ILE A 5 2.86 11.61 23.81
N VAL A 6 2.83 10.80 22.74
CA VAL A 6 2.22 11.24 21.49
C VAL A 6 0.73 11.33 21.80
N GLU A 7 0.21 12.55 21.84
CA GLU A 7 -1.22 12.80 22.01
C GLU A 7 -1.88 12.45 20.67
N LEU A 8 -2.36 11.21 20.61
CA LEU A 8 -3.01 10.64 19.44
C LEU A 8 -4.52 10.75 19.63
N ASP A 9 -5.23 11.10 18.55
CA ASP A 9 -6.68 11.08 18.56
C ASP A 9 -7.20 9.65 18.83
N ASP A 10 -8.39 9.56 19.43
CA ASP A 10 -9.02 8.27 19.70
C ASP A 10 -9.41 7.61 18.37
N SER A 11 -9.02 6.36 18.18
CA SER A 11 -9.24 5.62 16.95
C SER A 11 -9.41 4.13 17.23
N GLU A 12 -10.36 3.51 16.52
CA GLU A 12 -10.69 2.09 16.64
C GLU A 12 -9.70 1.23 15.84
N PRO A 13 -9.32 0.03 16.35
CA PRO A 13 -8.39 -0.85 15.66
C PRO A 13 -8.98 -1.46 14.39
N SER A 14 -8.11 -1.67 13.41
CA SER A 14 -8.34 -2.59 12.30
C SER A 14 -7.52 -3.87 12.51
N VAL A 15 -8.13 -5.03 12.34
CA VAL A 15 -7.50 -6.34 12.56
C VAL A 15 -7.46 -7.12 11.27
N TYR A 16 -6.25 -7.53 10.85
CA TYR A 16 -6.03 -8.26 9.61
C TYR A 16 -5.28 -9.57 9.88
N GLN A 17 -5.69 -10.63 9.19
CA GLN A 17 -4.96 -11.88 9.12
C GLN A 17 -4.20 -11.98 7.80
N LEU A 18 -2.89 -12.17 7.90
CA LEU A 18 -1.97 -12.30 6.78
C LEU A 18 -1.46 -13.74 6.72
N LYS A 19 -1.51 -14.34 5.53
CA LYS A 19 -0.90 -15.64 5.25
C LYS A 19 0.34 -15.47 4.37
N SER A 20 1.35 -16.29 4.61
CA SER A 20 2.51 -16.37 3.73
C SER A 20 2.10 -16.83 2.34
N GLN A 21 2.65 -16.23 1.29
CA GLN A 21 2.46 -16.70 -0.09
C GLN A 21 3.07 -18.08 -0.34
N ASN A 22 4.02 -18.49 0.51
CA ASN A 22 4.65 -19.80 0.43
C ASN A 22 3.89 -20.79 1.32
N GLU A 23 3.02 -21.59 0.72
CA GLU A 23 2.21 -22.62 1.39
C GLU A 23 3.06 -23.59 2.24
N GLU A 24 4.30 -23.88 1.86
CA GLU A 24 5.21 -24.76 2.61
C GLU A 24 5.63 -24.18 3.98
N SER A 25 5.60 -22.85 4.13
CA SER A 25 6.07 -22.19 5.35
C SER A 25 5.07 -22.26 6.49
N ASN A 26 3.76 -22.46 6.19
CA ASN A 26 2.69 -22.52 7.19
C ASN A 26 2.77 -21.38 8.23
N VAL A 27 3.17 -20.18 7.80
CA VAL A 27 3.29 -19.00 8.66
C VAL A 27 2.11 -18.07 8.42
N ALA A 28 1.49 -17.65 9.51
CA ALA A 28 0.48 -16.61 9.51
C ALA A 28 0.87 -15.48 10.47
N ALA A 29 0.38 -14.27 10.19
CA ALA A 29 0.60 -13.09 11.00
C ALA A 29 -0.69 -12.30 11.18
N CYS A 30 -0.92 -11.73 12.36
CA CYS A 30 -1.94 -10.73 12.59
C CYS A 30 -1.31 -9.36 12.58
N LEU A 31 -1.95 -8.44 11.86
CA LEU A 31 -1.66 -7.02 11.90
C LEU A 31 -2.85 -6.32 12.52
N ILE A 32 -2.63 -5.73 13.69
CA ILE A 32 -3.60 -4.86 14.36
C ILE A 32 -3.06 -3.45 14.23
N THR A 33 -3.82 -2.53 13.63
CA THR A 33 -3.35 -1.18 13.30
C THR A 33 -4.42 -0.13 13.57
N ASP A 34 -4.04 1.14 13.49
CA ASP A 34 -4.94 2.30 13.52
C ASP A 34 -5.67 2.52 14.85
N TYR A 35 -5.16 1.91 15.92
CA TYR A 35 -5.72 2.09 17.25
C TYR A 35 -4.97 3.15 18.04
N SER A 36 -5.72 3.87 18.86
CA SER A 36 -5.20 4.85 19.81
C SER A 36 -6.30 5.22 20.80
N PRO A 37 -6.00 5.41 22.10
CA PRO A 37 -4.71 5.22 22.76
C PRO A 37 -4.48 3.77 23.23
N ASN A 38 -3.25 3.43 23.65
CA ASN A 38 -2.92 2.15 24.30
C ASN A 38 -3.62 2.04 25.69
N PRO A 39 -3.99 0.85 26.22
CA PRO A 39 -3.66 -0.52 25.79
C PRO A 39 -4.72 -1.22 24.91
N ILE A 40 -4.24 -2.13 24.07
CA ILE A 40 -5.04 -3.13 23.34
C ILE A 40 -4.70 -4.52 23.87
N ASP A 41 -5.71 -5.38 24.04
CA ASP A 41 -5.51 -6.77 24.44
C ASP A 41 -5.53 -7.66 23.20
N VAL A 42 -4.50 -8.48 23.01
CA VAL A 42 -4.33 -9.30 21.80
C VAL A 42 -4.40 -10.76 22.20
N ASN A 43 -5.47 -11.43 21.78
CA ASN A 43 -5.69 -12.82 22.13
C ASN A 43 -4.96 -13.71 21.11
N SER A 44 -3.72 -14.06 21.43
CA SER A 44 -2.87 -14.84 20.53
C SER A 44 -1.97 -15.76 21.35
N GLU A 45 -2.29 -17.06 21.35
CA GLU A 45 -1.75 -18.06 22.28
C GLU A 45 -0.25 -18.39 22.10
N SER A 46 0.44 -17.83 21.11
CA SER A 46 1.85 -18.19 20.87
C SER A 46 2.60 -17.16 20.02
N VAL A 47 2.86 -15.95 20.55
CA VAL A 47 3.35 -14.90 19.65
C VAL A 47 4.44 -13.97 20.18
N ASN A 48 5.56 -13.96 19.46
CA ASN A 48 6.46 -12.81 19.40
C ASN A 48 5.71 -11.63 18.81
N GLY A 49 5.33 -10.66 19.65
CA GLY A 49 4.67 -9.43 19.25
C GLY A 49 5.61 -8.23 19.25
N SER A 50 5.40 -7.27 18.35
CA SER A 50 6.04 -5.95 18.44
C SER A 50 5.01 -4.84 18.27
N THR A 51 4.99 -3.89 19.21
CA THR A 51 4.26 -2.63 19.06
C THR A 51 5.12 -1.66 18.26
N VAL A 52 4.55 -1.07 17.22
CA VAL A 52 5.18 -0.06 16.38
C VAL A 52 4.33 1.19 16.35
N VAL A 53 4.98 2.36 16.29
CA VAL A 53 4.29 3.62 15.97
C VAL A 53 4.40 3.78 14.46
N VAL A 54 3.27 3.63 13.78
CA VAL A 54 3.16 3.94 12.36
C VAL A 54 3.05 5.45 12.25
N LYS A 55 3.95 6.09 11.49
CA LYS A 55 3.88 7.52 11.18
C LYS A 55 3.72 7.67 9.68
N ASP A 56 2.71 8.41 9.26
CA ASP A 56 2.68 8.90 7.90
C ASP A 56 3.83 9.90 7.70
N GLY A 57 4.67 9.68 6.69
CA GLY A 57 5.91 10.44 6.46
C GLY A 57 5.69 11.93 6.22
N ASN A 58 4.48 12.33 5.80
CA ASN A 58 4.14 13.71 5.52
C ASN A 58 3.35 14.42 6.64
N ASN A 59 2.63 13.68 7.50
CA ASN A 59 1.79 14.26 8.54
C ASN A 59 2.25 13.80 9.93
N LYS A 60 2.74 14.76 10.73
CA LYS A 60 3.14 14.51 12.13
C LYS A 60 1.97 14.10 13.02
N ASP A 61 0.76 14.42 12.61
CA ASP A 61 -0.49 14.18 13.35
C ASP A 61 -1.11 12.81 13.00
N SER A 62 -0.64 12.15 11.93
CA SER A 62 -1.12 10.84 11.48
C SER A 62 -0.22 9.73 12.00
N ALA A 63 0.01 9.74 13.31
CA ALA A 63 0.67 8.63 13.99
C ALA A 63 -0.41 7.64 14.48
N SER A 64 -0.22 6.35 14.28
CA SER A 64 -1.08 5.32 14.82
C SER A 64 -0.26 4.22 15.48
N LEU A 65 -0.87 3.48 16.40
CA LEU A 65 -0.22 2.33 17.01
C LEU A 65 -0.58 1.09 16.21
N GLY A 66 0.40 0.21 16.05
CA GLY A 66 0.22 -1.10 15.44
C GLY A 66 0.88 -2.19 16.26
N VAL A 67 0.27 -3.36 16.30
CA VAL A 67 0.84 -4.59 16.86
C VAL A 67 0.87 -5.63 15.77
N VAL A 68 2.04 -6.24 15.58
CA VAL A 68 2.22 -7.39 14.69
C VAL A 68 2.48 -8.62 15.53
N THR A 69 1.70 -9.66 15.31
CA THR A 69 1.86 -10.99 15.91
C THR A 69 2.04 -12.00 14.78
N TRP A 70 2.94 -12.98 14.90
CA TRP A 70 3.05 -14.09 13.95
C TRP A 70 3.24 -15.45 14.63
N GLY A 71 2.81 -16.51 13.96
CA GLY A 71 2.88 -17.89 14.44
C GLY A 71 3.08 -18.89 13.32
N LYS A 72 3.45 -20.12 13.69
CA LYS A 72 3.45 -21.28 12.78
C LYS A 72 2.12 -22.02 12.93
N ASN A 73 1.64 -22.64 11.85
CA ASN A 73 0.34 -23.30 11.69
C ASN A 73 -0.80 -22.28 11.48
N ASP A 74 -1.03 -21.90 10.22
CA ASP A 74 -2.06 -20.94 9.82
C ASP A 74 -3.50 -21.46 10.04
N ASP A 75 -3.72 -22.77 9.98
CA ASP A 75 -5.05 -23.42 10.16
C ASP A 75 -5.70 -23.16 11.53
N GLN A 76 -4.89 -22.93 12.58
CA GLN A 76 -5.35 -22.63 13.94
C GLN A 76 -5.10 -21.17 14.32
N PHE A 77 -4.56 -20.38 13.39
CA PHE A 77 -4.19 -19.01 13.66
C PHE A 77 -5.42 -18.13 13.46
N HIS A 78 -6.02 -17.69 14.57
CA HIS A 78 -7.14 -16.74 14.56
C HIS A 78 -6.71 -15.41 15.14
N CYS A 79 -6.96 -14.33 14.40
CA CYS A 79 -6.52 -13.00 14.75
C CYS A 79 -7.65 -12.23 15.42
N SER A 80 -7.52 -11.94 16.71
CA SER A 80 -8.48 -11.17 17.46
C SER A 80 -7.83 -10.21 18.43
N ALA A 81 -8.50 -9.08 18.64
CA ALA A 81 -8.06 -8.02 19.54
C ALA A 81 -9.26 -7.48 20.31
N THR A 82 -9.07 -7.15 21.58
CA THR A 82 -10.07 -6.45 22.38
C THR A 82 -9.57 -5.04 22.67
N TYR A 83 -10.34 -4.05 22.25
CA TYR A 83 -10.05 -2.64 22.46
C TYR A 83 -11.20 -1.97 23.20
N LYS A 84 -10.90 -1.32 24.34
CA LYS A 84 -11.90 -0.68 25.22
C LYS A 84 -13.10 -1.59 25.60
N GLY A 85 -12.88 -2.90 25.66
CA GLY A 85 -13.91 -3.89 25.98
C GLY A 85 -14.76 -4.35 24.77
N THR A 86 -14.48 -3.83 23.58
CA THR A 86 -15.09 -4.27 22.33
C THR A 86 -14.16 -5.27 21.63
N PRO A 87 -14.64 -6.48 21.27
CA PRO A 87 -13.86 -7.42 20.49
C PRO A 87 -13.87 -7.04 19.01
N TYR A 88 -12.70 -7.12 18.38
CA TYR A 88 -12.45 -6.94 16.96
C TYR A 88 -11.80 -8.21 16.44
N GLU A 89 -12.49 -8.88 15.52
CA GLU A 89 -12.02 -10.10 14.87
C GLU A 89 -11.47 -9.74 13.50
N ALA A 90 -10.44 -10.45 13.04
CA ALA A 90 -10.03 -10.35 11.66
C ALA A 90 -11.20 -10.76 10.76
N GLU A 91 -11.48 -9.95 9.76
CA GLU A 91 -12.40 -10.34 8.70
C GLU A 91 -11.85 -11.61 8.04
N THR A 92 -12.53 -12.74 8.26
CA THR A 92 -12.34 -13.93 7.45
C THR A 92 -12.75 -13.53 6.04
N GLN A 93 -11.77 -13.41 5.14
CA GLN A 93 -12.07 -13.37 3.71
C GLN A 93 -12.87 -14.62 3.36
N GLY A 94 -14.20 -14.49 3.35
CA GLY A 94 -15.07 -15.39 2.63
C GLY A 94 -14.79 -15.14 1.16
N ASP A 95 -14.00 -16.00 0.54
CA ASP A 95 -13.91 -16.21 -0.91
C ASP A 95 -13.81 -14.96 -1.81
N ASP A 96 -13.33 -13.83 -1.29
CA ASP A 96 -12.80 -12.77 -2.13
C ASP A 96 -11.31 -13.03 -2.24
N THR A 97 -11.02 -14.09 -3.00
CA THR A 97 -9.88 -14.11 -3.91
C THR A 97 -9.56 -12.67 -4.23
N CYS A 98 -8.41 -12.15 -3.78
CA CYS A 98 -7.92 -10.87 -4.26
C CYS A 98 -7.82 -11.05 -5.78
N SER A 99 -8.88 -10.61 -6.45
CA SER A 99 -9.32 -11.24 -7.67
C SER A 99 -8.32 -10.79 -8.70
N LYS A 100 -7.44 -11.71 -9.08
CA LYS A 100 -6.58 -11.61 -10.25
C LYS A 100 -7.42 -11.67 -11.53
N ASN A 101 -8.66 -11.19 -11.48
CA ASN A 101 -9.70 -11.30 -12.48
C ASN A 101 -10.70 -10.14 -12.34
N THR A 102 -10.24 -8.91 -12.08
CA THR A 102 -10.97 -7.74 -12.61
C THR A 102 -10.71 -7.69 -14.12
N PRO A 103 -11.75 -7.75 -14.97
CA PRO A 103 -11.57 -7.54 -16.39
C PRO A 103 -11.05 -6.11 -16.56
N SER A 104 -9.87 -5.99 -17.17
CA SER A 104 -9.35 -4.82 -17.86
C SER A 104 -10.45 -3.80 -18.19
N GLY A 105 -10.67 -2.84 -17.29
CA GLY A 105 -11.86 -2.00 -17.37
C GLY A 105 -12.09 -1.07 -16.19
N THR A 106 -11.03 -0.52 -15.58
CA THR A 106 -10.99 0.80 -14.94
C THR A 106 -9.57 1.06 -14.43
N PRO A 107 -8.78 1.90 -15.13
CA PRO A 107 -7.55 2.42 -14.55
C PRO A 107 -7.95 3.58 -13.63
N ALA A 108 -7.99 3.33 -12.33
CA ALA A 108 -7.92 4.39 -11.34
C ALA A 108 -6.65 4.23 -10.49
N PHE A 109 -5.54 3.86 -11.16
CA PHE A 109 -4.32 4.58 -10.85
C PHE A 109 -4.65 6.02 -11.18
N GLU A 110 -4.87 6.85 -10.16
CA GLU A 110 -4.76 8.30 -10.31
C GLU A 110 -3.37 8.51 -10.89
N THR A 111 -3.33 8.62 -12.21
CA THR A 111 -2.10 8.78 -12.95
C THR A 111 -1.78 10.22 -12.69
N ASP A 112 -0.93 10.46 -11.68
CA ASP A 112 -0.50 11.79 -11.30
C ASP A 112 -0.05 12.50 -12.58
N GLU A 113 -0.90 13.40 -13.10
CA GLU A 113 -0.72 14.06 -14.40
C GLU A 113 0.53 14.94 -14.38
N ARG A 114 1.15 15.12 -13.21
CA ARG A 114 2.36 15.90 -13.02
C ARG A 114 3.62 15.05 -13.11
N LEU A 115 3.52 13.73 -13.06
CA LEU A 115 4.63 12.82 -13.32
C LEU A 115 4.83 12.67 -14.83
N ASN A 116 5.43 13.74 -15.35
CA ASN A 116 6.26 13.79 -16.54
C ASN A 116 5.63 14.27 -17.86
N LEU A 117 4.61 15.14 -17.80
CA LEU A 117 4.23 15.95 -18.97
C LEU A 117 5.43 16.75 -19.52
N LEU A 118 6.36 17.16 -18.67
CA LEU A 118 7.56 17.88 -19.10
C LEU A 118 8.52 17.00 -19.93
N SER A 119 8.79 15.75 -19.55
CA SER A 119 9.60 14.88 -20.45
C SER A 119 8.79 14.35 -21.63
N LEU A 120 7.48 14.16 -21.49
CA LEU A 120 6.63 13.74 -22.62
C LEU A 120 6.58 14.82 -23.70
N THR A 121 6.43 16.09 -23.31
CA THR A 121 6.48 17.24 -24.23
C THR A 121 7.87 17.45 -24.81
N VAL A 122 8.94 17.27 -24.03
CA VAL A 122 10.33 17.32 -24.55
C VAL A 122 10.59 16.20 -25.57
N LEU A 123 10.10 14.99 -25.32
CA LEU A 123 10.23 13.87 -26.26
C LEU A 123 9.40 14.09 -27.53
N GLY A 124 8.17 14.60 -27.39
CA GLY A 124 7.32 14.99 -28.51
C GLY A 124 7.93 16.10 -29.37
N LEU A 125 8.51 17.13 -28.76
CA LEU A 125 9.18 18.23 -29.47
C LEU A 125 10.37 17.74 -30.30
N ARG A 126 11.18 16.80 -29.77
CA ARG A 126 12.31 16.19 -30.49
C ARG A 126 11.85 15.44 -31.74
N ILE A 127 10.75 14.72 -31.66
CA ILE A 127 10.17 13.97 -32.80
C ILE A 127 9.62 14.93 -33.87
N ILE A 128 8.93 16.00 -33.45
CA ILE A 128 8.40 17.01 -34.37
C ILE A 128 9.54 17.73 -35.09
N PHE A 129 10.60 18.11 -34.38
CA PHE A 129 11.77 18.75 -34.98
C PHE A 129 12.50 17.83 -35.95
N PHE A 130 12.64 16.55 -35.63
CA PHE A 130 13.22 15.57 -36.56
C PHE A 130 12.37 15.44 -37.83
N LYS A 131 11.04 15.38 -37.68
CA LYS A 131 10.10 15.34 -38.82
C LYS A 131 10.18 16.59 -39.69
N SER A 132 10.27 17.79 -39.10
CA SER A 132 10.34 19.03 -39.88
C SER A 132 11.64 19.12 -40.68
N VAL A 133 12.78 18.75 -40.09
CA VAL A 133 14.07 18.68 -40.79
C VAL A 133 14.04 17.63 -41.90
N ALA A 134 13.54 16.42 -41.62
CA ALA A 134 13.43 15.36 -42.61
C ALA A 134 12.54 15.75 -43.80
N LEU A 135 11.37 16.35 -43.54
CA LEU A 135 10.49 16.82 -44.61
C LEU A 135 11.12 17.94 -45.43
N ASN A 136 11.84 18.87 -44.79
CA ASN A 136 12.54 19.94 -45.50
C ASN A 136 13.62 19.37 -46.43
N LEU A 137 14.43 18.42 -45.95
CA LEU A 137 15.44 17.73 -46.75
C LEU A 137 14.83 16.92 -47.90
N ILE A 138 13.74 16.19 -47.65
CA ILE A 138 13.02 15.43 -48.69
C ILE A 138 12.47 16.37 -49.76
N LEU A 139 11.83 17.47 -49.37
CA LEU A 139 11.29 18.45 -50.32
C LEU A 139 12.39 19.09 -51.16
N THR A 140 13.53 19.46 -50.56
CA THR A 140 14.69 19.98 -51.30
C THR A 140 15.29 18.93 -52.24
N TYR A 141 15.42 17.68 -51.79
CA TYR A 141 15.92 16.58 -52.62
C TYR A 141 14.99 16.32 -53.81
N TRP A 142 13.68 16.26 -53.60
CA TRP A 142 12.70 16.09 -54.67
C TRP A 142 12.68 17.27 -55.64
N ALA A 143 12.87 18.50 -55.17
CA ALA A 143 12.96 19.69 -56.01
C ALA A 143 14.26 19.76 -56.84
N TRP A 144 15.34 19.11 -56.38
CA TRP A 144 16.60 18.96 -57.13
C TRP A 144 16.64 17.72 -58.02
N SER A 145 15.84 16.71 -57.72
CA SER A 145 15.75 15.45 -58.47
C SER A 145 14.79 15.53 -59.66
N ARG A 146 14.08 16.64 -59.83
CA ARG A 146 13.21 16.94 -60.97
C ARG A 146 13.78 18.12 -61.76
#